data_AF-A0A353HSS4-F1
#
_entry.id   AF-A0A353HSS4-F1
#
_cell.length_a   1.000
_cell.length_b   1.000
_cell.length_c   1.000
_cell.angle_alpha   90.00
_cell.angle_beta   90.00
_cell.angle_gamma   90.00
#
_symmetry.space_group_name_H-M   'P 1'
#
loop_
_entity.id
_entity.type
_entity.pdbx_description
1 polymer ?
#
loop_
_entity_poly.entity_id
_entity_poly.type
_entity_poly.pdbx_seq_one_letter_code
_entity_poly.pdbx_strand_id
1 'polypeptide(L)'
;PDIKGMTARTTRALWHARNLIDDDFRADPLNKARFLRILKAPVGLVHALRRMNEFGVLGRYLPNFRNIVGQMQHDLFHVYTVD
;
A
#
# COMPACT_ATOMS: atom_id res chain seq x y z
N PRO A 1 -18.66 7.78 -16.16
CA PRO A 1 -18.34 8.64 -15.00
C PRO A 1 -16.97 8.26 -14.44
N ASP A 2 -15.93 8.99 -14.85
CA ASP A 2 -14.56 8.68 -14.47
C ASP A 2 -14.30 9.04 -13.01
N ILE A 3 -13.83 8.07 -12.24
CA ILE A 3 -13.38 8.29 -10.87
C ILE A 3 -12.05 9.05 -10.94
N LYS A 4 -12.09 10.38 -10.77
CA LYS A 4 -10.90 11.25 -10.80
C LYS A 4 -9.92 11.02 -9.64
N GLY A 5 -10.32 10.32 -8.58
CA GLY A 5 -9.47 10.04 -7.42
C GLY A 5 -10.28 9.73 -6.17
N MET A 6 -9.58 9.50 -5.06
CA MET A 6 -10.19 9.36 -3.73
C MET A 6 -10.33 10.75 -3.08
N THR A 7 -11.47 11.01 -2.44
CA THR A 7 -11.63 12.25 -1.66
C THR A 7 -10.67 12.26 -0.48
N ALA A 8 -10.32 13.45 0.03
CA ALA A 8 -9.48 13.58 1.23
C ALA A 8 -10.04 12.81 2.44
N ARG A 9 -11.37 12.66 2.54
CA ARG A 9 -12.03 11.85 3.57
C ARG A 9 -11.71 10.36 3.38
N THR A 10 -11.87 9.86 2.16
CA THR A 10 -11.61 8.44 1.85
C THR A 10 -10.14 8.09 2.03
N THR A 11 -9.22 8.98 1.63
CA THR A 11 -7.78 8.79 1.82
C THR A 11 -7.40 8.71 3.29
N ARG A 12 -7.94 9.61 4.14
CA ARG A 12 -7.73 9.55 5.60
C ARG A 12 -8.29 8.26 6.20
N ALA A 13 -9.51 7.88 5.83
CA ALA A 13 -10.12 6.64 6.29
C ALA A 13 -9.25 5.42 5.93
N LEU A 14 -8.73 5.37 4.69
CA LEU A 14 -7.82 4.31 4.26
C LEU A 14 -6.52 4.30 5.07
N TRP A 15 -5.93 5.48 5.32
CA TRP A 15 -4.70 5.62 6.10
C TRP A 15 -4.86 5.11 7.54
N HIS A 16 -6.01 5.34 8.18
CA HIS A 16 -6.30 4.79 9.51
C HIS A 16 -6.60 3.28 9.46
N ALA A 17 -7.38 2.84 8.48
CA ALA A 17 -7.82 1.45 8.37
C ALA A 17 -6.70 0.49 7.94
N ARG A 18 -5.62 0.97 7.30
CA ARG A 18 -4.53 0.09 6.85
C ARG A 18 -3.93 -0.75 7.97
N ASN A 19 -3.97 -0.29 9.23
CA ASN A 19 -3.45 -1.03 10.37
C ASN A 19 -4.19 -2.34 10.63
N LEU A 20 -5.41 -2.50 10.09
CA LEU A 20 -6.18 -3.75 10.10
C LEU A 20 -5.61 -4.82 9.16
N ILE A 21 -4.58 -4.51 8.37
CA ILE A 21 -3.86 -5.48 7.54
C ILE A 21 -2.78 -6.15 8.43
N ASP A 22 -3.23 -7.14 9.20
CA ASP A 22 -2.44 -7.99 10.09
C ASP A 22 -2.22 -9.40 9.49
N ASP A 23 -1.72 -10.33 10.31
CA ASP A 23 -1.46 -11.70 9.86
C ASP A 23 -2.73 -12.44 9.46
N ASP A 24 -3.83 -12.25 10.18
CA ASP A 24 -5.12 -12.89 9.88
C ASP A 24 -5.70 -12.36 8.57
N PHE A 25 -5.66 -11.03 8.37
CA PHE A 25 -6.08 -10.41 7.11
C PHE A 25 -5.28 -10.94 5.92
N ARG A 26 -3.96 -11.11 6.10
CA ARG A 26 -3.06 -11.68 5.06
C ARG A 26 -3.30 -13.17 4.85
N ALA A 27 -3.68 -13.91 5.89
CA ALA A 27 -3.92 -15.35 5.83
C ALA A 27 -5.23 -15.70 5.11
N ASP A 28 -6.24 -14.83 5.21
CA ASP A 28 -7.56 -14.99 4.58
C ASP A 28 -7.45 -15.30 3.06
N PRO A 29 -7.93 -16.47 2.60
CA PRO A 29 -7.93 -16.85 1.20
C PRO A 29 -8.61 -15.84 0.28
N LEU A 30 -9.66 -15.15 0.74
CA LEU A 30 -10.38 -14.15 -0.04
C LEU A 30 -9.51 -12.93 -0.31
N ASN A 31 -8.77 -12.46 0.70
CA ASN A 31 -7.85 -11.33 0.54
C ASN A 31 -6.67 -11.71 -0.37
N LYS A 32 -6.11 -12.92 -0.21
CA LYS A 32 -5.09 -13.45 -1.13
C LYS A 32 -5.59 -13.48 -2.57
N ALA A 33 -6.79 -14.00 -2.81
CA ALA A 33 -7.39 -14.04 -4.13
C ALA A 33 -7.58 -12.63 -4.73
N ARG A 34 -8.05 -11.66 -3.93
CA ARG A 34 -8.18 -10.26 -4.36
C ARG A 34 -6.83 -9.64 -4.71
N PHE A 35 -5.81 -9.87 -3.90
CA PHE A 35 -4.47 -9.39 -4.18
C PHE A 35 -3.91 -9.99 -5.49
N LEU A 36 -4.05 -11.30 -5.68
CA LEU A 36 -3.66 -11.97 -6.92
C LEU A 36 -4.43 -11.45 -8.13
N ARG A 37 -5.71 -11.07 -7.96
CA ARG A 37 -6.49 -10.44 -9.03
C ARG A 37 -5.94 -9.07 -9.42
N ILE A 38 -5.42 -8.29 -8.47
CA ILE A 38 -4.71 -7.03 -8.78
C ILE A 38 -3.45 -7.35 -9.61
N LEU A 39 -2.67 -8.35 -9.21
CA LEU A 39 -1.45 -8.75 -9.94
C LEU A 39 -1.73 -9.27 -11.35
N LYS A 40 -2.87 -9.93 -11.55
CA LYS A 40 -3.32 -10.46 -12.84
C LYS A 40 -4.10 -9.44 -13.69
N ALA A 41 -4.21 -8.19 -13.24
CA ALA A 41 -4.93 -7.17 -14.00
C ALA A 41 -4.22 -6.92 -15.34
N PRO A 42 -4.94 -6.96 -16.49
CA PRO A 42 -4.32 -6.81 -17.81
C PRO A 42 -3.75 -5.40 -18.04
N VAL A 43 -4.24 -4.41 -17.31
CA VAL A 43 -3.82 -3.01 -17.37
C VAL A 43 -3.83 -2.39 -15.98
N GLY A 44 -3.02 -1.35 -15.79
CA GLY A 44 -3.05 -0.54 -14.55
C GLY A 44 -2.36 -1.16 -13.33
N LEU A 45 -1.68 -2.30 -13.47
CA LEU A 45 -0.93 -2.96 -12.39
C LEU A 45 0.06 -2.00 -11.70
N VAL A 46 0.89 -1.32 -12.49
CA VAL A 46 1.87 -0.34 -11.97
C VAL A 46 1.19 0.76 -11.15
N HIS A 47 0.08 1.30 -11.66
CA HIS A 47 -0.70 2.34 -10.97
C HIS A 47 -1.37 1.82 -9.70
N ALA A 48 -1.80 0.56 -9.69
CA ALA A 48 -2.38 -0.08 -8.51
C ALA A 48 -1.31 -0.30 -7.43
N LEU A 49 -0.16 -0.90 -7.78
CA LEU A 49 0.94 -1.13 -6.85
C LEU A 49 1.52 0.18 -6.30
N ARG A 50 1.68 1.20 -7.15
CA ARG A 50 2.15 2.53 -6.73
C ARG A 50 1.18 3.15 -5.71
N ARG A 51 -0.13 3.15 -5.97
CA ARG A 51 -1.14 3.64 -5.01
C ARG A 51 -1.15 2.83 -3.71
N MET A 52 -1.03 1.51 -3.80
CA MET A 52 -0.94 0.66 -2.61
C MET A 52 0.31 1.02 -1.78
N ASN A 53 1.43 1.35 -2.43
CA ASN A 53 2.63 1.80 -1.74
C ASN A 53 2.45 3.20 -1.10
N GLU A 54 1.92 4.17 -1.85
CA GLU A 54 1.64 5.54 -1.39
C GLU A 54 0.76 5.55 -0.12
N PHE A 55 -0.26 4.68 -0.04
CA PHE A 55 -1.13 4.59 1.14
C PHE A 55 -0.60 3.64 2.23
N GLY A 56 0.55 3.00 2.03
CA GLY A 56 1.17 2.07 2.97
C GLY A 56 0.50 0.69 3.03
N VAL A 57 -0.42 0.40 2.12
CA VAL A 57 -1.13 -0.89 1.99
C VAL A 57 -0.17 -1.97 1.53
N LEU A 58 0.66 -1.70 0.52
CA LEU A 58 1.54 -2.70 -0.10
C LEU A 58 2.53 -3.28 0.89
N GLY A 59 3.24 -2.43 1.65
CA GLY A 59 4.15 -2.90 2.70
C GLY A 59 3.45 -3.60 3.85
N ARG A 60 2.16 -3.33 4.14
CA ARG A 60 1.42 -4.09 5.17
C ARG A 60 1.01 -5.46 4.65
N TYR A 61 0.71 -5.55 3.36
CA TYR A 61 0.32 -6.79 2.72
C TYR A 61 1.51 -7.70 2.43
N LEU A 62 2.69 -7.13 2.14
CA LEU A 62 3.95 -7.83 1.90
C LEU A 62 5.02 -7.39 2.91
N PRO A 63 5.08 -7.99 4.11
CA PRO A 63 6.04 -7.59 5.16
C PRO A 63 7.51 -7.65 4.73
N ASN A 64 7.91 -8.63 3.92
CA ASN A 64 9.28 -8.71 3.42
C ASN A 64 9.64 -7.53 2.49
N PHE A 65 8.65 -7.01 1.73
CA PHE A 65 8.82 -5.84 0.87
C PHE A 65 8.86 -4.54 1.68
N ARG A 66 8.15 -4.48 2.81
CA ARG A 66 8.17 -3.32 3.73
C ARG A 66 9.57 -2.97 4.21
N ASN A 67 10.40 -3.98 4.49
CA ASN A 67 11.76 -3.75 4.98
C ASN A 67 12.62 -3.00 3.94
N ILE A 68 12.37 -3.22 2.64
CA ILE A 68 13.06 -2.53 1.54
C ILE A 68 12.57 -1.08 1.41
N VAL A 69 11.25 -0.87 1.43
CA VAL A 69 10.66 0.48 1.29
C VAL A 69 10.95 1.35 2.52
N GLY A 70 10.93 0.76 3.72
CA GLY A 70 11.24 1.44 4.97
C GLY A 70 12.65 2.01 5.00
N GLN A 71 13.63 1.30 4.40
CA GLN A 71 14.98 1.80 4.24
C GLN A 71 15.05 2.98 3.28
N MET A 72 14.44 2.93 2.08
CA MET A 72 14.43 4.10 1.18
C MET A 72 13.75 5.33 1.80
N GLN A 73 12.67 5.15 2.58
CA GLN A 73 12.02 6.28 3.27
C GLN A 73 12.89 6.81 4.41
N HIS A 74 13.52 5.94 5.20
CA HIS A 74 14.44 6.32 6.26
C HIS A 74 15.66 7.07 5.70
N ASP A 75 16.25 6.59 4.60
CA ASP A 75 17.33 7.26 3.88
C ASP A 75 16.91 8.66 3.41
N LEU A 76 15.68 8.80 2.90
CA LEU A 76 15.15 10.10 2.48
C LEU A 76 14.98 11.07 3.66
N PHE A 77 14.58 10.60 4.85
CA PHE A 77 14.40 11.45 6.03
C PHE A 77 15.71 11.74 6.77
N HIS A 78 16.73 10.88 6.65
CA HIS A 78 18.06 11.09 7.23
C HIS A 78 19.02 11.92 6.37
N VAL A 79 18.71 12.14 5.09
CA VAL A 79 19.40 13.15 4.27
C VAL A 79 18.95 14.58 4.61
N TYR A 80 17.77 14.76 5.22
CA TYR A 80 17.23 16.07 5.62
C TYR A 80 17.12 16.26 7.14
N THR A 81 17.89 15.52 7.94
CA THR A 81 18.09 15.94 9.32
C THR A 81 18.89 17.23 9.29
N VAL A 82 18.17 18.33 9.50
CA VAL A 82 18.72 19.67 9.73
C VAL A 82 19.63 19.57 10.95
N ASP A 83 20.94 19.71 10.72
CA ASP A 83 21.80 20.41 11.66
C ASP A 83 21.73 21.91 11.31
#